data_AF-A0A238W4W7-F1
#
_entry.id   AF-A0A238W4W7-F1
#
_cell.length_a   1.000
_cell.length_b   1.000
_cell.length_c   1.000
_cell.angle_alpha   90.00
_cell.angle_beta   90.00
_cell.angle_gamma   90.00
#
_symmetry.space_group_name_H-M   'P 1'
#
loop_
_entity.id
_entity.type
_entity.pdbx_description
1 polymer ?
#
loop_
_entity_poly.entity_id
_entity_poly.type
_entity_poly.pdbx_seq_one_letter_code
_entity_poly.pdbx_strand_id
1 'polypeptide(L)'
;MPDRIITLCYRKIIDISATRPWEKLVFDDTYQEFWMQAQLYNQERRFRSFGELLQHAPGAEQLHFLVSAAARGYLQQLNGVVPDIVNNLGKHFLTFSKFQFEIINSDLLDKSRHQVAINFYADPLVWHETIDNFLLVSAKTEAVGEVLTHLMQLQPYLSIYSLQTPE
;
A
#
# COMPACT_ATOMS: atom_id res chain seq x y z
N MET A 1 9.95 -0.41 31.01
CA MET A 1 9.70 0.89 30.36
C MET A 1 8.39 0.75 29.63
N PRO A 2 7.56 1.78 29.55
CA PRO A 2 6.27 1.60 28.93
C PRO A 2 6.45 1.50 27.40
N ASP A 3 5.65 0.66 26.74
CA ASP A 3 5.90 0.24 25.36
C ASP A 3 5.56 1.33 24.34
N ARG A 4 6.52 1.66 23.47
CA ARG A 4 6.27 2.49 22.28
C ARG A 4 5.51 1.66 21.25
N ILE A 5 4.27 2.01 20.97
CA ILE A 5 3.47 1.30 19.95
C ILE A 5 3.53 2.07 18.64
N ILE A 6 3.90 1.40 17.56
CA ILE A 6 3.96 1.97 16.22
C ILE A 6 3.02 1.25 15.26
N THR A 7 2.55 1.99 14.26
CA THR A 7 1.97 1.43 13.04
C THR A 7 2.94 1.70 11.90
N LEU A 8 3.30 0.68 11.13
CA LEU A 8 4.08 0.86 9.92
C LEU A 8 3.13 1.04 8.71
N CYS A 9 3.52 1.90 7.78
CA CYS A 9 2.90 1.99 6.45
C CYS A 9 3.94 1.61 5.41
N TYR A 10 3.62 0.61 4.58
CA TYR A 10 4.39 0.26 3.40
C TYR A 10 3.63 0.64 2.13
N ARG A 11 4.21 1.50 1.29
CA ARG A 11 3.64 1.90 0.00
C ARG A 11 4.20 1.03 -1.12
N LYS A 12 3.38 0.13 -1.65
CA LYS A 12 3.70 -0.64 -2.85
C LYS A 12 3.27 0.15 -4.08
N ILE A 13 4.23 0.55 -4.91
CA ILE A 13 3.98 1.18 -6.22
C ILE A 13 3.95 0.07 -7.28
N ILE A 14 2.96 0.13 -8.16
CA ILE A 14 2.77 -0.82 -9.26
C ILE A 14 2.59 -0.02 -10.54
N ASP A 15 3.42 -0.31 -11.54
CA ASP A 15 3.41 0.29 -12.87
C ASP A 15 3.82 -0.75 -13.92
N ILE A 16 4.07 -0.28 -15.16
CA ILE A 16 4.44 -1.12 -16.29
C ILE A 16 5.71 -1.96 -16.07
N SER A 17 6.57 -1.59 -15.11
CA SER A 17 7.77 -2.35 -14.76
C SER A 17 7.48 -3.57 -13.88
N ALA A 18 6.23 -3.79 -13.45
CA ALA A 18 5.81 -4.93 -12.66
C ALA A 18 6.27 -6.26 -13.30
N THR A 19 7.06 -7.04 -12.56
CA THR A 19 7.60 -8.32 -13.04
C THR A 19 6.85 -9.50 -12.44
N ARG A 20 6.33 -9.36 -11.22
CA ARG A 20 5.68 -10.45 -10.49
C ARG A 20 4.25 -10.68 -10.97
N PRO A 21 3.76 -11.93 -11.04
CA PRO A 21 2.42 -12.22 -11.53
C PRO A 21 1.32 -11.44 -10.81
N TRP A 22 1.37 -11.38 -9.47
CA TRP A 22 0.38 -10.63 -8.68
C TRP A 22 0.35 -9.14 -9.05
N GLU A 23 1.52 -8.50 -9.19
CA GLU A 23 1.63 -7.07 -9.53
C GLU A 23 1.11 -6.80 -10.94
N LYS A 24 1.41 -7.68 -11.90
CA LYS A 24 0.93 -7.56 -13.29
C LYS A 24 -0.58 -7.63 -13.37
N LEU A 25 -1.19 -8.57 -12.64
CA LEU A 25 -2.64 -8.72 -12.60
C LEU A 25 -3.31 -7.49 -11.97
N VAL A 26 -2.76 -7.00 -10.84
CA VAL A 26 -3.24 -5.75 -10.23
C VAL A 26 -3.13 -4.60 -11.23
N PHE A 27 -1.97 -4.41 -11.86
CA PHE A 27 -1.72 -3.35 -12.84
C PHE A 27 -2.71 -3.39 -14.02
N ASP A 28 -2.90 -4.58 -14.60
CA ASP A 28 -3.72 -4.76 -15.78
C ASP A 28 -5.19 -4.46 -15.47
N ASP A 29 -5.70 -4.97 -14.35
CA ASP A 29 -7.10 -4.81 -13.97
C ASP A 29 -7.42 -3.41 -13.46
N THR A 30 -6.52 -2.78 -12.69
CA THR A 30 -6.73 -1.39 -12.25
C THR A 30 -6.68 -0.42 -13.41
N TYR A 31 -5.91 -0.72 -14.47
CA TYR A 31 -5.93 0.08 -15.68
C TYR A 31 -7.26 -0.04 -16.43
N GLN A 32 -7.76 -1.27 -16.62
CA GLN A 32 -9.05 -1.50 -17.27
C GLN A 32 -10.20 -0.83 -16.50
N GLU A 33 -10.20 -0.98 -15.18
CA GLU A 33 -11.19 -0.35 -14.31
C GLU A 33 -11.08 1.18 -14.38
N PHE A 34 -9.88 1.75 -14.35
CA PHE A 34 -9.68 3.18 -14.56
C PHE A 34 -10.26 3.64 -15.90
N TRP A 35 -9.93 2.94 -16.99
CA TRP A 35 -10.40 3.28 -18.33
C TRP A 35 -11.93 3.29 -18.42
N MET A 36 -12.60 2.33 -17.79
CA MET A 36 -14.05 2.22 -17.74
C MET A 36 -14.68 3.32 -16.87
N GLN A 37 -14.22 3.49 -15.63
CA GLN A 37 -14.81 4.44 -14.67
C GLN A 37 -14.57 5.89 -15.09
N ALA A 38 -13.42 6.19 -15.70
CA ALA A 38 -13.10 7.52 -16.20
C ALA A 38 -14.06 8.01 -17.29
N GLN A 39 -14.75 7.13 -18.03
CA GLN A 39 -15.74 7.54 -19.02
C GLN A 39 -16.90 8.34 -18.39
N LEU A 40 -17.26 8.04 -17.13
CA LEU A 40 -18.32 8.77 -16.41
C LEU A 40 -17.98 10.26 -16.25
N TYR A 41 -16.69 10.56 -16.11
CA TYR A 41 -16.14 11.91 -15.92
C TYR A 41 -15.61 12.54 -17.21
N ASN A 42 -15.62 11.80 -18.32
CA ASN A 42 -15.05 12.20 -19.60
C ASN A 42 -15.96 11.89 -20.79
N GLN A 43 -17.26 12.16 -20.63
CA GLN A 43 -18.29 11.83 -21.64
C GLN A 43 -18.00 12.48 -23.00
N GLU A 44 -17.47 13.70 -22.99
CA GLU A 44 -17.11 14.45 -24.19
C GLU A 44 -15.72 14.10 -24.74
N ARG A 45 -14.99 13.17 -24.10
CA ARG A 45 -13.64 12.72 -24.48
C ARG A 45 -12.63 13.86 -24.62
N ARG A 46 -12.76 14.89 -23.79
CA ARG A 46 -11.88 16.08 -23.79
C ARG A 46 -10.58 15.87 -23.02
N PHE A 47 -10.59 14.96 -22.05
CA PHE A 47 -9.45 14.71 -21.17
C PHE A 47 -8.76 13.40 -21.55
N ARG A 48 -7.45 13.32 -21.33
CA ARG A 48 -6.65 12.14 -21.65
C ARG A 48 -6.06 11.50 -20.40
N SER A 49 -5.62 12.30 -19.45
CA SER A 49 -4.91 11.85 -18.27
C SER A 49 -5.75 11.93 -17.01
N PHE A 50 -5.37 11.15 -16.00
CA PHE A 50 -5.97 11.24 -14.67
C PHE A 50 -5.81 12.65 -14.06
N GLY A 51 -4.67 13.30 -14.28
CA GLY A 51 -4.43 14.67 -13.80
C GLY A 51 -5.41 15.69 -14.39
N GLU A 52 -5.69 15.60 -15.70
CA GLU A 52 -6.69 16.47 -16.35
C GLU A 52 -8.10 16.19 -15.82
N LEU A 53 -8.46 14.91 -15.59
CA LEU A 53 -9.74 14.55 -14.98
C LEU A 53 -9.87 15.17 -13.58
N LEU A 54 -8.85 15.06 -12.74
CA LEU A 54 -8.85 15.68 -11.41
C LEU A 54 -8.98 17.20 -11.46
N GLN A 55 -8.35 17.84 -12.44
CA GLN A 55 -8.34 19.30 -12.55
C GLN A 55 -9.67 19.86 -13.10
N HIS A 56 -10.34 19.13 -14.00
CA HIS A 56 -11.41 19.69 -14.82
C HIS A 56 -12.76 18.98 -14.68
N ALA A 57 -12.80 17.73 -14.21
CA ALA A 57 -14.04 16.98 -14.06
C ALA A 57 -14.44 16.90 -12.57
N PRO A 58 -15.52 17.58 -12.15
CA PRO A 58 -15.99 17.51 -10.77
C PRO A 58 -16.30 16.06 -10.35
N GLY A 59 -15.83 15.66 -9.17
CA GLY A 59 -16.06 14.31 -8.64
C GLY A 59 -15.03 13.27 -9.11
N ALA A 60 -14.08 13.63 -9.98
CA ALA A 60 -13.08 12.68 -10.49
C ALA A 60 -12.15 12.12 -9.40
N GLU A 61 -12.07 12.75 -8.21
CA GLU A 61 -11.38 12.21 -7.04
C GLU A 61 -11.96 10.86 -6.57
N GLN A 62 -13.22 10.57 -6.90
CA GLN A 62 -13.85 9.29 -6.60
C GLN A 62 -13.27 8.14 -7.40
N LEU A 63 -12.52 8.40 -8.48
CA LEU A 63 -11.85 7.37 -9.26
C LEU A 63 -10.89 6.53 -8.40
N HIS A 64 -10.26 7.12 -7.38
CA HIS A 64 -9.48 6.35 -6.41
C HIS A 64 -10.30 5.23 -5.78
N PHE A 65 -11.50 5.56 -5.30
CA PHE A 65 -12.40 4.60 -4.66
C PHE A 65 -12.97 3.60 -5.67
N LEU A 66 -13.45 4.07 -6.82
CA LEU A 66 -14.06 3.22 -7.85
C LEU A 66 -13.05 2.18 -8.38
N VAL A 67 -11.85 2.62 -8.73
CA VAL A 67 -10.79 1.74 -9.25
C VAL A 67 -10.25 0.78 -8.18
N SER A 68 -10.33 1.16 -6.90
CA SER A 68 -9.89 0.27 -5.81
C SER A 68 -10.63 -1.08 -5.80
N ALA A 69 -11.85 -1.14 -6.34
CA ALA A 69 -12.63 -2.37 -6.42
C ALA A 69 -11.89 -3.49 -7.19
N ALA A 70 -11.18 -3.13 -8.27
CA ALA A 70 -10.40 -4.08 -9.06
C ALA A 70 -9.20 -4.66 -8.29
N ALA A 71 -8.64 -3.91 -7.33
CA ALA A 71 -7.52 -4.38 -6.51
C ALA A 71 -7.95 -5.27 -5.33
N ARG A 72 -9.21 -5.22 -4.88
CA ARG A 72 -9.66 -5.88 -3.64
C ARG A 72 -9.50 -7.40 -3.66
N GLY A 73 -9.83 -8.05 -4.77
CA GLY A 73 -9.68 -9.51 -4.90
C GLY A 73 -8.22 -9.96 -4.75
N TYR A 74 -7.29 -9.18 -5.30
CA TYR A 74 -5.86 -9.44 -5.19
C TYR A 74 -5.31 -9.24 -3.78
N LEU A 75 -5.87 -8.31 -3.02
CA LEU A 75 -5.47 -8.07 -1.63
C LEU A 75 -5.87 -9.23 -0.71
N GLN A 76 -6.99 -9.91 -0.99
CA GLN A 76 -7.39 -11.11 -0.25
C GLN A 76 -6.40 -12.26 -0.44
N GLN A 77 -5.77 -12.37 -1.62
CA GLN A 77 -4.77 -13.41 -1.91
C GLN A 77 -3.49 -13.27 -1.07
N LEU A 78 -3.23 -12.07 -0.53
CA LEU A 78 -2.09 -11.82 0.36
C LEU A 78 -2.31 -12.39 1.78
N ASN A 79 -3.53 -12.87 2.10
CA ASN A 79 -3.88 -13.46 3.40
C ASN A 79 -3.47 -12.57 4.59
N GLY A 80 -3.60 -11.25 4.45
CA GLY A 80 -3.27 -10.28 5.50
C GLY A 80 -1.77 -10.08 5.73
N VAL A 81 -0.89 -10.53 4.83
CA VAL A 81 0.57 -10.36 4.94
C VAL A 81 1.05 -9.24 4.03
N VAL A 82 1.82 -8.29 4.57
CA VAL A 82 2.39 -7.19 3.78
C VAL A 82 3.44 -7.75 2.81
N PRO A 83 3.32 -7.49 1.49
CA PRO A 83 4.28 -7.99 0.51
C PRO A 83 5.63 -7.28 0.66
N ASP A 84 6.69 -7.89 0.14
CA ASP A 84 8.07 -7.33 0.09
C ASP A 84 8.78 -7.11 1.42
N ILE A 85 8.04 -7.00 2.52
CA ILE A 85 8.60 -6.82 3.85
C ILE A 85 8.92 -8.18 4.47
N VAL A 86 10.21 -8.42 4.68
CA VAL A 86 10.73 -9.59 5.40
C VAL A 86 11.64 -9.16 6.53
N ASN A 87 11.77 -10.01 7.54
CA ASN A 87 12.81 -9.85 8.57
C ASN A 87 14.19 -10.28 8.02
N ASN A 88 15.23 -10.13 8.84
CA ASN A 88 16.60 -10.50 8.48
C ASN A 88 16.80 -12.01 8.20
N LEU A 89 15.81 -12.86 8.50
CA LEU A 89 15.81 -14.29 8.13
C LEU A 89 15.08 -14.56 6.81
N GLY A 90 14.62 -13.52 6.10
CA GLY A 90 13.85 -13.64 4.87
C GLY A 90 12.40 -14.10 5.07
N LYS A 91 11.87 -14.05 6.31
CA LYS A 91 10.49 -14.45 6.60
C LYS A 91 9.56 -13.24 6.63
N HIS A 92 8.41 -13.35 5.99
CA HIS A 92 7.31 -12.42 6.19
C HIS A 92 6.82 -12.49 7.64
N PHE A 93 6.53 -11.33 8.21
CA PHE A 93 6.07 -11.21 9.60
C PHE A 93 5.08 -10.06 9.81
N LEU A 94 5.07 -9.08 8.89
CA LEU A 94 4.23 -7.91 9.00
C LEU A 94 2.84 -8.24 8.48
N THR A 95 1.84 -8.17 9.36
CA THR A 95 0.43 -8.37 9.00
C THR A 95 -0.27 -7.03 8.82
N PHE A 96 -1.33 -7.00 8.01
CA PHE A 96 -2.17 -5.83 7.81
C PHE A 96 -3.65 -6.19 7.80
N SER A 97 -4.46 -5.30 8.38
CA SER A 97 -5.92 -5.35 8.34
C SER A 97 -6.53 -4.19 7.55
N LYS A 98 -5.74 -3.15 7.27
CA LYS A 98 -6.16 -1.93 6.58
C LYS A 98 -5.21 -1.62 5.42
N PHE A 99 -5.79 -1.11 4.34
CA PHE A 99 -5.04 -0.61 3.21
C PHE A 99 -5.72 0.63 2.61
N GLN A 100 -4.96 1.40 1.83
CA GLN A 100 -5.48 2.48 1.01
C GLN A 100 -4.95 2.34 -0.42
N PHE A 101 -5.87 2.42 -1.38
CA PHE A 101 -5.53 2.40 -2.80
C PHE A 101 -5.46 3.84 -3.35
N GLU A 102 -4.48 4.10 -4.21
CA GLU A 102 -4.30 5.38 -4.90
C GLU A 102 -3.95 5.16 -6.37
N ILE A 103 -4.51 5.98 -7.26
CA ILE A 103 -4.01 6.16 -8.61
C ILE A 103 -2.95 7.25 -8.51
N ILE A 104 -1.69 6.93 -8.82
CA ILE A 104 -0.62 7.95 -8.86
C ILE A 104 -0.69 8.70 -10.18
N ASN A 105 -0.83 7.97 -11.28
CA ASN A 105 -0.97 8.51 -12.62
C ASN A 105 -1.69 7.52 -13.52
N SER A 106 -2.35 8.01 -14.57
CA SER A 106 -2.92 7.17 -15.62
C SER A 106 -3.25 7.97 -16.87
N ASP A 107 -3.34 7.27 -18.01
CA ASP A 107 -3.68 7.84 -19.31
C ASP A 107 -4.64 6.91 -20.06
N LEU A 108 -5.73 7.46 -20.57
CA LEU A 108 -6.81 6.70 -21.21
C LEU A 108 -6.38 6.05 -22.53
N LEU A 109 -5.28 6.51 -23.13
CA LEU A 109 -4.77 6.04 -24.41
C LEU A 109 -3.39 5.40 -24.30
N ASP A 110 -2.74 5.49 -23.14
CA ASP A 110 -1.40 4.96 -22.91
C ASP A 110 -1.29 4.22 -21.57
N LYS A 111 -1.45 2.90 -21.64
CA LYS A 111 -1.34 2.01 -20.48
C LYS A 111 0.03 2.10 -19.79
N SER A 112 1.10 2.45 -20.50
CA SER A 112 2.44 2.52 -19.91
C SER A 112 2.57 3.64 -18.86
N ARG A 113 1.66 4.63 -18.90
CA ARG A 113 1.59 5.73 -17.93
C ARG A 113 0.76 5.40 -16.69
N HIS A 114 0.09 4.25 -16.67
CA HIS A 114 -0.66 3.81 -15.51
C HIS A 114 0.30 3.51 -14.36
N GLN A 115 -0.01 4.05 -13.20
CA GLN A 115 0.74 3.82 -11.98
C GLN A 115 -0.22 3.94 -10.80
N VAL A 116 -0.22 2.94 -9.94
CA VAL A 116 -1.07 2.87 -8.74
C VAL A 116 -0.19 2.60 -7.52
N ALA A 117 -0.70 2.97 -6.35
CA ALA A 117 -0.13 2.63 -5.07
C ALA A 117 -1.14 1.90 -4.20
N ILE A 118 -0.63 0.97 -3.41
CA ILE A 118 -1.34 0.38 -2.28
C ILE A 118 -0.52 0.63 -1.03
N ASN A 119 -1.08 1.43 -0.11
CA ASN A 119 -0.52 1.65 1.21
C ASN A 119 -1.04 0.56 2.14
N PHE A 120 -0.16 -0.29 2.65
CA PHE A 120 -0.47 -1.31 3.64
C PHE A 120 -0.19 -0.78 5.04
N TYR A 121 -1.22 -0.73 5.90
CA TYR A 121 -1.05 -0.32 7.29
C TYR A 121 -0.94 -1.55 8.17
N ALA A 122 0.24 -1.75 8.74
CA ALA A 122 0.52 -2.88 9.57
C ALA A 122 -0.36 -2.89 10.84
N ASP A 123 -0.64 -4.07 11.37
CA ASP A 123 -1.21 -4.16 12.71
C ASP A 123 -0.21 -3.60 13.75
N PRO A 124 -0.68 -3.11 14.91
CA PRO A 124 0.18 -2.43 15.88
C PRO A 124 1.37 -3.29 16.34
N LEU A 125 2.55 -2.67 16.34
CA LEU A 125 3.80 -3.28 16.76
C LEU A 125 4.37 -2.58 17.99
N VAL A 126 5.08 -3.33 18.82
CA VAL A 126 5.96 -2.76 19.84
C VAL A 126 7.28 -2.39 19.15
N TRP A 127 7.69 -1.13 19.28
CA TRP A 127 9.00 -0.65 18.87
C TRP A 127 10.00 -0.77 20.03
N HIS A 128 10.87 -1.76 19.92
CA HIS A 128 11.92 -2.01 20.91
C HIS A 128 13.07 -1.04 20.73
N GLU A 129 13.68 -1.03 19.55
CA GLU A 129 14.85 -0.18 19.29
C GLU A 129 15.09 0.06 17.80
N THR A 130 15.88 1.08 17.48
CA THR A 130 16.45 1.31 16.13
C THR A 130 17.96 1.14 16.19
N ILE A 131 18.49 0.20 15.39
CA ILE A 131 19.91 -0.16 15.37
C ILE A 131 20.44 0.17 13.97
N ASP A 132 21.11 1.31 13.83
CA ASP A 132 21.52 1.85 12.52
C ASP A 132 20.30 1.99 11.58
N ASN A 133 20.29 1.29 10.45
CA ASN A 133 19.16 1.26 9.51
C ASN A 133 18.20 0.08 9.76
N PHE A 134 18.27 -0.57 10.92
CA PHE A 134 17.36 -1.65 11.31
C PHE A 134 16.36 -1.21 12.36
N LEU A 135 15.16 -1.78 12.29
CA LEU A 135 14.09 -1.62 13.26
C LEU A 135 13.83 -2.96 13.94
N LEU A 136 13.93 -2.98 15.28
CA LEU A 136 13.58 -4.14 16.10
C LEU A 136 12.14 -3.98 16.61
N VAL A 137 11.28 -4.90 16.19
CA VAL A 137 9.84 -4.87 16.51
C VAL A 137 9.32 -6.21 16.99
N SER A 138 8.19 -6.20 17.69
CA SER A 138 7.38 -7.39 17.92
C SER A 138 5.91 -7.08 17.71
N ALA A 139 5.08 -8.10 17.53
CA ALA A 139 3.64 -7.92 17.59
C ALA A 139 3.22 -7.36 18.96
N LYS A 140 2.24 -6.46 18.98
CA LYS A 140 1.60 -6.04 20.23
C LYS A 140 0.76 -7.21 20.76
N THR A 141 1.20 -7.81 21.87
CA THR A 141 0.48 -8.89 22.55
C THR A 141 0.41 -8.60 24.04
N GLU A 142 -0.56 -9.19 24.74
CA GLU A 142 -0.67 -9.10 26.21
C GLU A 142 0.25 -10.10 26.94
N ALA A 143 1.18 -10.74 26.23
CA ALA A 143 2.00 -11.82 26.78
C ALA A 143 2.99 -11.29 27.83
N VAL A 144 3.00 -11.93 29.00
CA VAL A 144 3.99 -11.69 30.07
C VAL A 144 5.10 -12.72 29.93
N GLY A 145 6.32 -12.29 29.59
CA GLY A 145 7.48 -13.17 29.50
C GLY A 145 8.36 -12.92 28.27
N GLU A 146 8.79 -13.99 27.62
CA GLU A 146 9.60 -13.93 26.40
C GLU A 146 8.82 -13.30 25.24
N VAL A 147 9.44 -12.34 24.55
CA VAL A 147 8.86 -11.65 23.40
C VAL A 147 9.57 -12.10 22.13
N LEU A 148 8.82 -12.67 21.19
CA LEU A 148 9.33 -12.99 19.87
C LEU A 148 9.50 -11.70 19.06
N THR A 149 10.72 -11.44 18.59
CA THR A 149 11.06 -10.22 17.88
C THR A 149 11.41 -10.47 16.41
N HIS A 150 11.29 -9.40 15.63
CA HIS A 150 11.70 -9.33 14.25
C HIS A 150 12.62 -8.13 14.07
N LEU A 151 13.84 -8.41 13.59
CA LEU A 151 14.73 -7.38 13.11
C LEU A 151 14.52 -7.24 11.60
N MET A 152 14.24 -6.02 11.14
CA MET A 152 14.08 -5.72 9.73
C MET A 152 14.89 -4.50 9.32
N GLN A 153 15.37 -4.47 8.08
CA GLN A 153 16.03 -3.29 7.54
C GLN A 153 14.99 -2.26 7.08
N LEU A 154 15.22 -0.99 7.39
CA LEU A 154 14.49 0.12 6.82
C LEU A 154 14.77 0.17 5.32
N GLN A 155 13.71 0.21 4.53
CA GLN A 155 13.76 0.18 3.08
C GLN A 155 12.88 1.28 2.47
N PRO A 156 13.07 1.64 1.20
CA PRO A 156 12.25 2.64 0.54
C PRO A 156 10.75 2.36 0.70
N TYR A 157 9.96 3.42 0.82
CA TYR A 157 8.50 3.39 0.93
C TYR A 157 7.94 2.72 2.20
N LEU A 158 8.78 2.39 3.16
CA LEU A 158 8.36 2.02 4.51
C LEU A 158 8.51 3.21 5.45
N SER A 159 7.44 3.56 6.17
CA SER A 159 7.43 4.64 7.15
C SER A 159 6.75 4.21 8.45
N ILE A 160 7.16 4.81 9.57
CA ILE A 160 6.32 4.83 10.76
C ILE A 160 5.15 5.79 10.45
N TYR A 161 3.93 5.25 10.46
CA TYR A 161 2.70 6.00 10.17
C TYR A 161 2.13 6.67 11.42
N SER A 162 2.18 5.98 12.56
CA SER A 162 1.75 6.52 13.85
C SER A 162 2.64 6.01 14.97
N LEU A 163 2.83 6.84 15.98
CA LEU A 163 3.53 6.52 17.23
C LEU A 163 2.59 6.83 18.39
N GLN A 164 2.31 5.83 19.21
CA GLN A 164 1.67 5.99 20.51
C GLN A 164 2.75 5.83 21.58
N THR A 165 3.07 6.93 22.25
CA THR A 165 3.92 6.92 23.43
C THR A 165 3.06 6.70 24.67
N PRO A 166 3.54 5.91 25.64
CA PRO A 166 2.91 5.86 26.95
C PRO A 166 2.98 7.21 27.66
N GLU A 167 1.97 7.50 28.46
CA GLU A 167 1.94 8.64 29.39
C GLU A 167 2.95 8.48 30.54
#